data_AF-A0A1I0SI06-F1
#
_entry.id   AF-A0A1I0SI06-F1
#
_cell.length_a   1.000
_cell.length_b   1.000
_cell.length_c   1.000
_cell.angle_alpha   90.00
_cell.angle_beta   90.00
_cell.angle_gamma   90.00
#
_symmetry.space_group_name_H-M   'P 1'
#
loop_
_entity.id
_entity.type
_entity.pdbx_description
1 polymer ?
#
loop_
_entity_poly.entity_id
_entity_poly.type
_entity_poly.pdbx_seq_one_letter_code
_entity_poly.pdbx_strand_id
1 'polypeptide(L)' 'MLARGEFFHHWQAHGLRHGLPRDLRDDLGRGINVIVNGSRREPGQIAGLWQDTCVLPPEH' A
#
# COMPACT_ATOMS: atom_id res chain seq x y z
N MET A 1 14.42 -5.23 8.50
CA MET A 1 13.23 -4.49 8.03
C MET A 1 12.13 -5.43 7.56
N LEU A 2 12.25 -6.11 6.40
CA LEU A 2 11.18 -7.00 5.89
C LEU A 2 10.84 -8.17 6.83
N ALA A 3 11.85 -8.86 7.36
CA ALA A 3 11.67 -9.97 8.30
C ALA A 3 11.11 -9.54 9.69
N ARG A 4 10.97 -8.24 9.96
CA ARG A 4 10.49 -7.71 11.25
C ARG A 4 9.01 -7.30 11.22
N GLY A 5 8.31 -7.48 10.10
CA GLY A 5 6.91 -7.06 9.98
C GLY A 5 6.73 -5.55 10.10
N GLU A 6 7.74 -4.77 9.69
CA GLU A 6 7.73 -3.31 9.76
C GLU A 6 6.89 -2.65 8.67
N PHE A 7 6.43 -3.42 7.69
CA PHE A 7 5.65 -2.95 6.55
C PHE A 7 4.28 -3.63 6.48
N PHE A 8 3.27 -2.84 6.15
CA PHE A 8 1.95 -3.29 5.74
C PHE A 8 1.99 -3.96 4.36
N HIS A 9 2.75 -3.38 3.43
CA HIS A 9 3.03 -3.93 2.09
C HIS A 9 4.43 -3.49 1.65
N HIS A 10 5.08 -4.26 0.80
CA HIS A 10 6.34 -3.84 0.19
C HIS A 10 6.50 -4.48 -1.19
N TRP A 11 7.18 -3.78 -2.09
CA TRP A 11 7.43 -4.26 -3.43
C TRP A 11 8.76 -3.72 -3.98
N GLN A 12 9.18 -4.25 -5.12
CA GLN A 12 10.35 -3.77 -5.85
C GLN A 12 9.96 -3.33 -7.25
N ALA A 13 10.44 -2.17 -7.67
CA ALA A 13 10.21 -1.64 -9.00
C ALA A 13 11.41 -0.79 -9.42
N HIS A 14 11.87 -0.95 -10.66
CA HIS A 14 12.96 -0.15 -11.24
C HIS A 14 14.24 -0.08 -10.37
N GLY A 15 14.59 -1.19 -9.70
CA GLY A 15 15.76 -1.26 -8.82
C GLY A 15 15.57 -0.61 -7.44
N LEU A 16 14.40 -0.04 -7.15
CA LEU A 16 14.04 0.53 -5.86
C LEU A 16 13.21 -0.45 -5.04
N ARG A 17 13.33 -0.34 -3.70
CA ARG A 17 12.48 -1.03 -2.73
C ARG A 17 11.51 -0.03 -2.13
N HIS A 18 10.23 -0.28 -2.29
CA HIS A 18 9.15 0.53 -1.75
C HIS A 18 8.46 -0.23 -0.61
N GLY A 19 7.88 0.51 0.33
CA GLY A 19 7.15 -0.07 1.44
C GLY A 19 6.12 0.88 1.99
N LEU A 20 4.96 0.33 2.32
CA LEU A 20 3.92 0.97 3.11
C LEU A 20 4.18 0.66 4.58
N PRO A 21 4.36 1.67 5.44
CA PRO A 21 4.57 1.48 6.87
C PRO A 21 3.47 0.63 7.54
N ARG A 22 3.82 -0.17 8.55
CA ARG A 22 2.85 -1.06 9.22
C ARG A 22 1.74 -0.31 9.98
N ASP A 23 2.06 0.88 10.48
CA ASP A 23 1.19 1.74 11.30
C ASP A 23 0.01 2.31 10.52
N LEU A 24 0.05 2.26 9.18
CA LEU A 24 -1.11 2.53 8.34
C LEU A 24 -2.31 1.66 8.70
N ARG A 25 -2.10 0.43 9.19
CA ARG A 25 -3.20 -0.41 9.69
C ARG A 25 -3.92 0.22 10.88
N ASP A 26 -3.18 0.90 11.76
CA ASP A 26 -3.75 1.57 12.92
C ASP A 26 -4.51 2.83 12.51
N ASP A 27 -3.97 3.60 11.55
CA ASP A 27 -4.66 4.78 10.99
C ASP A 27 -5.96 4.38 10.27
N LEU A 28 -5.92 3.35 9.44
CA LEU A 28 -7.12 2.83 8.76
C LEU A 28 -8.13 2.29 9.78
N GLY A 29 -7.68 1.60 10.84
CA GLY A 29 -8.52 1.14 11.94
C GLY A 29 -9.18 2.28 12.73
N ARG A 30 -8.59 3.47 12.72
CA ARG A 30 -9.14 4.70 13.31
C ARG A 30 -10.06 5.47 12.36
N GLY A 31 -10.31 4.95 11.15
CA GLY A 31 -11.14 5.61 10.13
C GLY A 31 -10.42 6.74 9.38
N ILE A 32 -9.07 6.77 9.42
CA ILE A 32 -8.29 7.74 8.67
C ILE A 32 -8.07 7.19 7.25
N ASN A 33 -8.38 8.01 6.25
CA ASN A 33 -8.11 7.68 4.86
C ASN A 33 -6.63 7.88 4.54
N VAL A 34 -6.04 6.89 3.87
CA VAL A 34 -4.64 6.91 3.42
C VAL A 34 -4.60 6.93 1.90
N ILE A 35 -3.80 7.83 1.32
CA ILE A 35 -3.56 7.88 -0.12
C ILE A 35 -2.19 7.28 -0.41
N VAL A 36 -2.16 6.30 -1.31
CA VAL A 36 -0.94 5.57 -1.68
C VAL A 36 -0.73 5.62 -3.18
N ASN A 37 0.46 6.02 -3.60
CA ASN A 37 0.89 5.94 -5.00
C ASN A 37 1.74 4.68 -5.20
N GLY A 38 1.21 3.74 -5.98
CA GLY A 38 1.87 2.48 -6.34
C GLY A 38 2.37 2.46 -7.77
N SER A 39 3.30 1.53 -8.07
CA SER A 39 3.71 1.23 -9.44
C SER A 39 2.58 0.56 -10.24
N ARG A 40 2.66 0.51 -11.58
CA ARG A 40 1.58 0.03 -12.49
C ARG A 40 0.81 -1.26 -12.10
N ARG A 41 1.40 -2.18 -11.34
CA ARG A 41 0.75 -3.43 -10.90
C ARG A 41 0.35 -3.46 -9.43
N GLU A 42 0.80 -2.49 -8.64
CA GLU A 42 0.65 -2.51 -7.18
C GLU A 42 -0.71 -2.06 -6.67
N PRO A 43 -1.46 -1.12 -7.28
CA PRO A 43 -2.78 -0.76 -6.80
C PRO A 43 -3.72 -1.96 -6.63
N GLY A 44 -3.67 -2.94 -7.56
CA GLY A 44 -4.46 -4.17 -7.43
C GLY A 44 -4.00 -5.08 -6.28
N GLN A 45 -2.69 -5.15 -6.00
CA GLN A 45 -2.18 -5.91 -4.86
C GLN A 45 -2.54 -5.23 -3.53
N ILE A 46 -2.39 -3.90 -3.46
CA ILE A 46 -2.72 -3.08 -2.28
C ILE A 46 -4.21 -3.16 -1.97
N ALA A 47 -5.08 -3.15 -2.98
CA ALA A 47 -6.53 -3.30 -2.79
C ALA A 47 -6.93 -4.62 -2.12
N GLY A 48 -6.11 -5.68 -2.24
CA GLY A 48 -6.35 -6.93 -1.52
C GLY A 48 -6.00 -6.90 -0.03
N LEU A 49 -5.35 -5.84 0.46
CA LEU A 49 -4.86 -5.76 1.84
C LEU A 49 -5.83 -5.09 2.81
N TRP A 50 -6.78 -4.30 2.30
CA TRP A 50 -7.78 -3.59 3.10
C TRP A 50 -9.13 -3.59 2.41
N GLN A 51 -10.18 -3.95 3.15
CA GLN A 51 -11.53 -4.17 2.62
C GLN A 51 -12.15 -2.92 1.96
N ASP A 52 -11.84 -1.74 2.49
CA ASP A 52 -12.38 -0.45 2.02
C ASP A 52 -11.33 0.29 1.17
N THR A 53 -10.89 -0.35 0.09
CA THR A 53 -9.90 0.26 -0.83
C THR A 53 -10.58 0.72 -2.11
N CYS A 54 -10.34 1.97 -2.49
CA CYS A 54 -10.69 2.51 -3.80
C CYS A 54 -9.43 2.58 -4.68
N VAL A 55 -9.48 1.98 -5.87
CA VAL A 55 -8.41 2.08 -6.87
C VAL A 55 -8.84 3.07 -7.93
N LEU A 56 -8.09 4.17 -8.03
CA LEU A 56 -8.28 5.14 -9.09
C LEU A 56 -7.69 4.58 -10.39
N PRO A 57 -8.47 4.49 -11.48
CA PRO A 57 -7.93 4.09 -12.78
C PRO A 57 -6.94 5.17 -13.28
N PRO A 58 -5.96 4.82 -14.11
CA PRO A 58 -5.17 5.83 -14.81
C PRO A 58 -6.11 6.71 -15.64
N GLU A 59 -5.91 8.02 -15.55
CA GLU A 59 -6.57 8.99 -16.42
C GLU A 59 -6.19 8.72 -17.89
N HIS A 60 -7.18 8.75 -18.78
CA HIS A 60 -7.04 8.49 -20.22
C HIS A 60 -6.33 9.64 -20.94
#